data_AF-A0A7X5VTB2-F1
#
_entry.id   AF-A0A7X5VTB2-F1
#
_cell.length_a   1.000
_cell.length_b   1.000
_cell.length_c   1.000
_cell.angle_alpha   90.00
_cell.angle_beta   90.00
_cell.angle_gamma   90.00
#
_symmetry.space_group_name_H-M   'P 1'
#
loop_
_entity.id
_entity.type
_entity.pdbx_description
1 polymer ?
#
loop_
_entity_poly.entity_id
_entity_poly.type
_entity_poly.pdbx_seq_one_letter_code
_entity_poly.pdbx_strand_id
1 'polypeptide(L)'
;VLLNFYSTHRGKLEEKELRISEVETLNTRLQGKVDELERALAEVHELRALLPICMHCKSIRDDDNTWHQIEAYIAKNYDTSFTHSLCDNCREEHYHDLPLPDGAAKGDG
;
A
#
# COMPACT_ATOMS: atom_id res chain seq x y z
N VAL A 1 -57.59 -17.48 19.37
CA VAL A 1 -56.14 -17.78 19.46
C VAL A 1 -55.43 -17.59 18.13
N LEU A 2 -55.88 -18.24 17.05
CA LEU A 2 -55.28 -18.11 15.70
C LEU A 2 -55.27 -16.69 15.13
N LEU A 3 -56.34 -15.91 15.29
CA LEU A 3 -56.40 -14.51 14.82
C LEU A 3 -55.38 -13.60 15.52
N ASN A 4 -55.21 -13.74 16.85
CA ASN A 4 -54.19 -13.01 17.62
C ASN A 4 -52.77 -13.46 17.26
N PHE A 5 -52.59 -14.76 16.97
CA PHE A 5 -51.31 -15.27 16.50
C PHE A 5 -50.95 -14.69 15.13
N TYR A 6 -51.90 -14.64 14.19
CA TYR A 6 -51.68 -14.11 12.85
C TYR A 6 -51.40 -12.59 12.85
N SER A 7 -52.13 -11.81 13.65
CA SER A 7 -51.89 -10.36 13.80
C SER A 7 -50.54 -10.07 14.45
N THR A 8 -50.15 -10.84 15.47
CA THR A 8 -48.85 -10.71 16.14
C THR A 8 -47.68 -11.10 15.22
N HIS A 9 -47.81 -12.19 14.45
CA HIS A 9 -46.78 -12.60 13.50
C HIS A 9 -46.62 -11.58 12.37
N ARG A 10 -47.74 -11.04 11.85
CA ARG A 10 -47.72 -9.95 10.85
C ARG A 10 -46.97 -8.72 11.38
N GLY A 11 -47.28 -8.26 12.59
CA GLY A 11 -46.60 -7.09 13.17
C GLY A 11 -45.08 -7.31 13.36
N LYS A 12 -44.66 -8.51 13.76
CA LYS A 12 -43.23 -8.85 13.88
C LYS A 12 -42.50 -8.89 12.54
N LEU A 13 -43.19 -9.28 11.45
CA LEU A 13 -42.62 -9.27 10.10
C LEU A 13 -42.43 -7.84 9.60
N GLU A 14 -43.42 -6.96 9.78
CA GLU A 14 -43.33 -5.53 9.42
C GLU A 14 -42.19 -4.84 10.18
N GLU A 15 -42.05 -5.10 11.49
CA GLU A 15 -40.94 -4.55 12.30
C GLU A 15 -39.56 -5.05 11.86
N LYS A 16 -39.47 -6.29 11.37
CA LYS A 16 -38.23 -6.84 10.82
C LYS A 16 -37.89 -6.21 9.47
N GLU A 17 -38.88 -6.01 8.60
CA GLU A 17 -38.73 -5.36 7.29
C GLU A 17 -38.20 -3.92 7.46
N LEU A 18 -38.77 -3.16 8.40
CA LEU A 18 -38.33 -1.82 8.76
C LEU A 18 -36.86 -1.80 9.21
N ARG A 19 -36.47 -2.73 10.08
CA ARG A 19 -35.08 -2.85 10.55
C ARG A 19 -34.11 -3.24 9.44
N ILE A 20 -34.51 -4.13 8.53
CA ILE A 20 -33.69 -4.50 7.37
C ILE A 20 -33.46 -3.28 6.47
N SER A 21 -34.50 -2.51 6.19
CA SER A 21 -34.39 -1.28 5.39
C SER A 21 -33.47 -0.23 6.03
N GLU A 22 -33.52 -0.08 7.35
CA GLU A 22 -32.63 0.81 8.09
C GLU A 22 -31.16 0.37 7.97
N VAL A 23 -30.89 -0.93 8.15
CA VAL A 23 -29.54 -1.50 8.02
C VAL A 23 -29.01 -1.34 6.60
N GLU A 24 -29.81 -1.56 5.58
CA GLU A 24 -29.43 -1.35 4.17
C GLU A 24 -29.06 0.11 3.89
N THR A 25 -29.84 1.05 4.43
CA THR A 25 -29.58 2.48 4.32
C THR A 25 -28.26 2.85 5.01
N LEU A 26 -28.02 2.34 6.21
CA LEU A 26 -26.77 2.55 6.96
C LEU A 26 -25.56 1.95 6.25
N ASN A 27 -25.69 0.74 5.70
CA ASN A 27 -24.63 0.10 4.93
C ASN A 27 -24.28 0.91 3.67
N THR A 28 -25.28 1.43 2.96
CA THR A 28 -25.06 2.28 1.78
C THR A 28 -24.31 3.56 2.17
N ARG A 29 -24.69 4.18 3.29
CA ARG A 29 -24.01 5.37 3.82
C ARG A 29 -22.58 5.07 4.25
N LEU A 30 -22.36 3.92 4.91
CA LEU A 30 -21.04 3.48 5.34
C LEU A 30 -20.13 3.23 4.13
N GLN A 31 -20.64 2.54 3.10
CA GLN A 31 -19.89 2.31 1.87
C GLN A 31 -19.48 3.62 1.21
N GLY A 32 -20.39 4.59 1.09
CA GLY A 32 -20.05 5.91 0.56
C GLY A 32 -18.95 6.63 1.37
N LYS A 33 -18.88 6.41 2.69
CA LYS A 33 -17.80 6.93 3.53
C LYS A 33 -16.49 6.18 3.34
N VAL A 34 -16.52 4.87 3.14
CA VAL A 34 -15.33 4.10 2.77
C VAL A 34 -14.76 4.62 1.45
N ASP A 35 -15.58 4.77 0.42
CA ASP A 35 -15.15 5.25 -0.90
C ASP A 35 -14.61 6.71 -0.86
N GLU A 36 -15.14 7.56 0.02
CA GLU A 36 -14.63 8.92 0.26
C GLU A 36 -13.25 8.88 0.93
N LEU A 37 -13.08 8.04 1.96
CA LEU A 37 -11.82 7.89 2.68
C LEU A 37 -10.73 7.27 1.80
N GLU A 38 -11.05 6.25 1.00
CA GLU A 38 -10.12 5.64 0.07
C GLU A 38 -9.62 6.64 -0.99
N ARG A 39 -10.51 7.48 -1.53
CA ARG A 39 -10.12 8.55 -2.46
C ARG A 39 -9.22 9.60 -1.81
N ALA A 40 -9.57 10.07 -0.61
CA ALA A 40 -8.75 11.03 0.11
C ALA A 40 -7.36 10.45 0.46
N LEU A 41 -7.30 9.17 0.80
CA LEU A 41 -6.04 8.48 1.06
C LEU A 41 -5.17 8.37 -0.20
N ALA A 42 -5.77 8.02 -1.34
CA ALA A 42 -5.07 7.99 -2.62
C ALA A 42 -4.48 9.35 -3.00
N GLU A 43 -5.23 10.44 -2.84
CA GLU A 43 -4.76 11.81 -3.09
C GLU A 43 -3.57 12.19 -2.19
N VAL A 44 -3.61 11.84 -0.91
CA VAL A 44 -2.49 12.05 0.03
C VAL A 44 -1.26 11.23 -0.36
N HIS A 45 -1.45 9.99 -0.84
CA HIS A 45 -0.34 9.16 -1.33
C HIS A 45 0.34 9.77 -2.55
N GLU A 46 -0.42 10.34 -3.50
CA GLU A 46 0.14 11.04 -4.65
C GLU A 46 0.91 12.31 -4.26
N LEU A 47 0.39 13.10 -3.30
CA LEU A 47 1.06 14.30 -2.80
C LEU A 47 2.36 14.00 -2.03
N ARG A 48 2.52 12.81 -1.47
CA ARG A 48 3.77 12.32 -0.86
C ARG A 48 4.78 11.76 -1.85
N ALA A 49 4.47 11.71 -3.16
CA ALA A 49 5.33 11.08 -4.15
C ALA A 49 6.63 11.86 -4.46
N LEU A 50 6.75 13.12 -4.01
CA LEU A 50 7.91 13.95 -4.30
C LEU A 50 8.80 14.09 -3.06
N LEU A 51 9.80 13.22 -2.97
CA LEU A 51 10.86 13.32 -1.98
C LEU A 51 11.92 14.34 -2.44
N PRO A 52 12.20 15.40 -1.67
CA PRO A 52 13.26 16.35 -2.00
C PRO A 52 14.64 15.67 -1.92
N ILE A 53 15.34 15.60 -3.06
CA ILE A 53 16.68 15.02 -3.17
C ILE A 53 17.72 16.14 -3.31
N CYS A 54 18.84 16.03 -2.59
CA CYS A 54 19.96 16.94 -2.74
C CYS A 54 20.59 16.77 -4.13
N MET A 55 20.72 17.86 -4.90
CA MET A 55 21.26 17.78 -6.25
C MET A 55 22.72 17.26 -6.30
N HIS A 56 23.50 17.49 -5.23
CA HIS A 56 24.91 17.14 -5.15
C HIS A 56 25.16 15.73 -4.60
N CYS A 57 24.67 15.42 -3.39
CA CYS A 57 24.95 14.14 -2.72
C CYS A 57 23.84 13.10 -2.87
N LYS A 58 22.72 13.45 -3.51
CA LYS A 58 21.54 12.58 -3.72
C LYS A 58 20.85 12.08 -2.44
N SER A 59 21.21 12.61 -1.27
CA SER A 59 20.49 12.36 -0.02
C SER A 59 19.03 12.85 -0.10
N ILE A 60 18.15 12.15 0.59
CA ILE A 60 16.72 12.48 0.72
C ILE A 60 16.52 13.34 1.96
N ARG A 61 15.72 14.40 1.86
CA ARG A 61 15.31 15.18 3.03
C ARG A 61 13.94 14.73 3.53
N ASP A 62 13.83 14.47 4.82
CA ASP A 62 12.58 14.08 5.48
C ASP A 62 11.77 15.29 5.98
N ASP A 63 10.62 15.01 6.60
CA ASP A 63 9.71 16.03 7.15
C ASP A 63 10.31 16.79 8.34
N ASP A 64 11.27 16.18 9.04
CA ASP A 64 12.05 16.80 10.12
C ASP A 64 13.23 17.65 9.58
N ASN A 65 13.28 17.87 8.27
CA ASN A 65 14.31 18.64 7.58
C ASN A 65 15.74 18.05 7.75
N THR A 66 15.82 16.74 8.01
CA THR A 66 17.06 15.97 8.14
C THR A 66 17.40 15.26 6.83
N TRP A 67 18.70 15.15 6.51
CA TRP A 67 19.18 14.50 5.30
C TRP A 67 19.62 13.06 5.57
N HIS A 68 19.14 12.13 4.74
CA HIS A 68 19.42 10.70 4.84
C HIS A 68 19.99 10.16 3.53
N GLN A 69 20.87 9.17 3.60
CA GLN A 69 21.21 8.36 2.43
C GLN A 69 19.94 7.66 1.91
N ILE A 70 19.88 7.43 0.59
CA ILE A 70 18.68 6.88 -0.07
C ILE A 70 18.31 5.52 0.53
N GLU A 71 19.30 4.64 0.68
CA GLU A 71 19.13 3.29 1.21
C GLU A 71 18.64 3.33 2.66
N ALA A 72 19.22 4.20 3.48
CA ALA A 72 18.82 4.36 4.87
C ALA A 72 17.38 4.88 5.00
N TYR A 73 17.01 5.85 4.15
CA TYR A 73 15.66 6.39 4.12
C TYR A 73 14.64 5.33 3.70
N ILE A 74 14.91 4.57 2.62
CA ILE A 74 14.00 3.54 2.13
C ILE A 74 13.88 2.40 3.13
N ALA A 75 15.01 1.92 3.68
CA ALA A 75 15.01 0.85 4.67
C ALA A 75 14.17 1.21 5.90
N LYS A 76 14.30 2.45 6.39
CA LYS A 76 13.53 2.96 7.54
C LYS A 76 12.03 3.08 7.25
N ASN A 77 11.64 3.55 6.06
CA ASN A 77 10.24 3.88 5.76
C ASN A 77 9.42 2.71 5.16
N TYR A 78 10.07 1.67 4.64
CA TYR A 78 9.41 0.57 3.92
C TYR A 78 9.74 -0.83 4.48
N ASP A 79 10.27 -0.91 5.71
CA ASP A 79 10.64 -2.17 6.38
C ASP A 79 11.38 -3.14 5.45
N THR A 80 12.39 -2.62 4.76
CA THR A 80 13.13 -3.35 3.72
C THR A 80 14.61 -3.36 4.00
N SER A 81 15.29 -4.40 3.52
CA SER A 81 16.73 -4.58 3.66
C SER A 81 17.39 -4.62 2.29
N PHE A 82 18.55 -3.98 2.16
CA PHE A 82 19.33 -3.97 0.92
C PHE A 82 20.42 -5.03 0.97
N THR A 83 20.52 -5.79 -0.11
CA THR A 83 21.68 -6.64 -0.41
C THR A 83 22.49 -6.03 -1.53
N HIS A 84 23.80 -6.28 -1.52
CA HIS A 84 24.68 -5.79 -2.58
C HIS A 84 24.94 -6.90 -3.59
N SER A 85 24.59 -6.65 -4.86
CA SER A 85 24.89 -7.51 -6.00
C SER A 85 25.58 -6.71 -7.09
N LEU A 86 26.44 -7.36 -7.88
CA LEU A 86 27.09 -6.75 -9.03
C LEU A 86 26.29 -7.10 -10.30
N CYS A 87 25.83 -6.11 -11.04
CA CYS A 87 25.19 -6.36 -12.34
C CYS A 87 26.25 -6.70 -13.40
N ASP A 88 25.81 -7.31 -14.50
CA ASP A 88 26.69 -7.77 -15.58
C ASP A 88 27.47 -6.61 -16.22
N ASN A 89 26.84 -5.45 -16.41
CA ASN A 89 27.49 -4.26 -16.96
C ASN A 89 28.64 -3.79 -16.07
N CYS A 90 28.41 -3.67 -14.75
CA CYS A 90 29.46 -3.25 -13.82
C CYS A 90 30.57 -4.30 -13.69
N ARG A 91 30.24 -5.59 -13.85
CA ARG A 91 31.25 -6.65 -13.90
C ARG A 91 32.14 -6.52 -15.12
N GLU A 92 31.57 -6.28 -16.30
CA GLU A 92 32.33 -6.06 -17.53
C GLU A 92 33.15 -4.77 -17.44
N GLU A 93 32.54 -3.66 -17.01
CA GLU A 93 33.22 -2.37 -16.94
C GLU A 93 34.41 -2.37 -15.96
N HIS A 94 34.24 -2.90 -14.75
CA HIS A 94 35.24 -2.80 -13.68
C HIS A 94 36.12 -4.05 -13.51
N TYR A 95 35.69 -5.20 -14.03
CA TYR A 95 36.33 -6.49 -13.76
C TYR A 95 36.50 -7.36 -15.02
N HIS A 96 36.48 -6.77 -16.23
CA HIS A 96 36.66 -7.51 -17.50
C HIS A 96 37.94 -8.37 -17.57
N ASP A 97 39.00 -7.96 -16.86
CA ASP A 97 40.28 -8.66 -16.87
C ASP A 97 40.39 -9.79 -15.83
N LEU A 98 39.37 -9.98 -14.99
CA LEU A 98 39.38 -11.07 -14.01
C LEU A 98 38.86 -12.36 -14.63
N PRO A 99 39.62 -13.48 -14.55
CA PRO A 99 39.09 -14.77 -14.95
C PRO A 99 37.89 -15.12 -14.07
N LEU A 100 36.78 -15.50 -14.71
CA LEU A 100 35.57 -15.92 -14.00
C LEU A 100 35.92 -17.11 -13.09
N PRO A 101 35.43 -17.14 -11.84
CA PRO A 101 35.61 -18.30 -10.97
C PRO A 101 35.01 -19.54 -11.64
N ASP A 102 35.75 -20.66 -11.56
CA ASP A 102 35.35 -21.93 -12.15
C ASP A 102 33.91 -22.30 -11.74
N GLY A 103 33.01 -22.38 -12.73
CA GLY A 103 31.59 -22.75 -12.52
C GLY A 103 30.56 -21.62 -12.59
N ALA A 104 30.96 -20.36 -12.82
CA ALA A 104 30.02 -19.28 -13.08
C ALA A 104 29.43 -19.40 -14.51
N ALA A 105 28.34 -20.15 -14.66
CA ALA A 105 27.55 -20.13 -15.89
C ALA A 105 27.09 -18.69 -16.17
N LYS A 106 27.31 -18.20 -17.40
CA LYS A 106 26.71 -16.95 -17.87
C LYS A 106 25.18 -17.13 -17.80
N GLY A 107 24.54 -16.47 -16.83
CA GLY A 107 23.09 -16.43 -16.74
C GLY A 107 22.53 -15.74 -17.98
N ASP A 108 21.82 -16.50 -18.77
CA ASP A 108 21.13 -16.11 -19.98
C ASP A 108 19.86 -15.33 -19.63
N GLY A 109 19.94 -14.00 -19.87
CA GLY A 109 18.88 -13.08 -20.31
C GLY A 109 17.48 -13.21 -19.73
#